data_AF-A0A925K2G8-F1
#
_entry.id   AF-A0A925K2G8-F1
#
_cell.length_a   1.000
_cell.length_b   1.000
_cell.length_c   1.000
_cell.angle_alpha   90.00
_cell.angle_beta   90.00
_cell.angle_gamma   90.00
#
_symmetry.space_group_name_H-M   'P 1'
#
loop_
_entity.id
_entity.type
_entity.pdbx_description
1 polymer ?
#
loop_
_entity_poly.entity_id
_entity_poly.type
_entity_poly.pdbx_seq_one_letter_code
_entity_poly.pdbx_strand_id
1 'polypeptide(L)'
;MKTKILIVAIAAVLISARSFSQTAQTPHGYIYGTNQVATSPFSLADLKLLQQSLLFTEDDIKYLKMSHDILNGQTNDILEVWYGFVGATPQLLYFFSNKTTGKPEADYLAKVRKRFEMWILQTAEANFDQNWLNYQYEIGLRHYATKKNKTDNAHSVPIINYRYIPALTIPVTATLKPFLAKKGASADDVDKMYNAWVKSVLMQTILWGQPYIQKGEF
;
A
#
# COMPACT_ATOMS: atom_id res chain seq x y z
N MET A 1 -42.29 54.91 32.37
CA MET A 1 -41.30 55.02 31.27
C MET A 1 -40.63 53.67 31.10
N LYS A 2 -40.73 53.07 29.91
CA LYS A 2 -40.34 51.68 29.62
C LYS A 2 -38.82 51.56 29.46
N THR A 3 -38.18 50.77 30.31
CA THR A 3 -36.75 50.41 30.23
C THR A 3 -36.54 49.46 29.05
N LYS A 4 -35.84 49.91 28.01
CA LYS A 4 -35.41 49.04 26.89
C LYS A 4 -34.16 48.27 27.30
N ILE A 5 -34.29 46.97 27.52
CA ILE A 5 -33.15 46.05 27.66
C ILE A 5 -32.69 45.71 26.25
N LEU A 6 -31.46 46.10 25.92
CA LEU A 6 -30.79 45.77 24.67
C LEU A 6 -30.21 44.36 24.79
N ILE A 7 -30.85 43.36 24.18
CA ILE A 7 -30.31 42.00 24.08
C ILE A 7 -29.33 41.99 22.91
N VAL A 8 -28.04 41.90 23.23
CA VAL A 8 -26.99 41.61 22.23
C VAL A 8 -27.02 40.10 21.99
N ALA A 9 -27.56 39.69 20.84
CA ALA A 9 -27.51 38.32 20.38
C ALA A 9 -26.09 38.01 19.86
N ILE A 10 -25.31 37.27 20.63
CA ILE A 10 -24.05 36.69 20.18
C ILE A 10 -24.41 35.50 19.28
N ALA A 11 -24.34 35.70 17.97
CA ALA A 11 -24.44 34.62 17.00
C ALA A 11 -23.17 33.75 17.13
N ALA A 12 -23.30 32.59 17.78
CA ALA A 12 -22.26 31.56 17.75
C ALA A 12 -22.14 31.03 16.31
N VAL A 13 -21.14 31.52 15.59
CA VAL A 13 -20.72 30.92 14.32
C VAL A 13 -20.11 29.57 14.66
N LEU A 14 -20.91 28.51 14.55
CA LEU A 14 -20.42 27.14 14.48
C LEU A 14 -19.60 27.02 13.18
N ILE A 15 -18.31 27.30 13.29
CA ILE A 15 -17.34 26.92 12.26
C ILE A 15 -17.31 25.40 12.30
N SER A 16 -18.12 24.78 11.45
CA SER A 16 -17.98 23.37 11.14
C SER A 16 -16.55 23.16 10.63
N ALA A 17 -15.74 22.43 11.41
CA ALA A 17 -14.46 21.94 10.95
C ALA A 17 -14.72 20.89 9.86
N ARG A 18 -15.01 21.36 8.64
CA ARG A 18 -14.78 20.56 7.43
C ARG A 18 -13.30 20.63 7.14
N SER A 19 -12.54 19.86 7.91
CA SER A 19 -11.16 19.52 7.58
C SER A 19 -11.19 18.80 6.23
N PHE A 20 -10.35 19.25 5.30
CA PHE A 20 -10.26 18.83 3.91
C PHE A 20 -10.45 17.32 3.72
N SER A 21 -11.48 16.94 2.97
CA SER A 21 -11.39 15.75 2.11
C SER A 21 -11.63 16.24 0.70
N GLN A 22 -10.53 16.59 0.02
CA GLN A 22 -10.51 16.48 -1.42
C GLN A 22 -10.80 15.01 -1.68
N THR A 23 -12.01 14.71 -2.15
CA THR A 23 -12.50 13.36 -2.38
C THR A 23 -11.57 12.67 -3.36
N ALA A 24 -10.54 11.99 -2.85
CA ALA A 24 -9.66 11.16 -3.66
C ALA A 24 -10.55 10.04 -4.22
N GLN A 25 -10.91 10.16 -5.49
CA GLN A 25 -11.67 9.14 -6.18
C GLN A 25 -10.93 7.81 -6.06
N THR A 26 -11.63 6.76 -5.60
CA THR A 26 -11.08 5.42 -5.49
C THR A 26 -10.42 5.01 -6.82
N PRO A 27 -9.13 4.63 -6.82
CA PRO A 27 -8.43 4.30 -8.06
C PRO A 27 -9.10 3.16 -8.83
N HIS A 28 -8.97 3.19 -10.16
CA HIS A 28 -9.45 2.11 -11.02
C HIS A 28 -8.93 0.74 -10.55
N GLY A 29 -9.85 -0.20 -10.36
CA GLY A 29 -9.54 -1.57 -9.93
C GLY A 29 -9.11 -1.71 -8.46
N TYR A 30 -9.17 -0.64 -7.66
CA TYR A 30 -8.99 -0.73 -6.21
C TYR A 30 -10.30 -1.20 -5.57
N ILE A 31 -10.31 -2.46 -5.12
CA ILE A 31 -11.53 -3.15 -4.67
C ILE A 31 -11.43 -3.60 -3.20
N TYR A 32 -10.49 -3.03 -2.44
CA TYR A 32 -10.27 -3.36 -1.03
C TYR A 32 -11.58 -3.28 -0.21
N GLY A 33 -11.84 -4.29 0.61
CA GLY A 33 -13.04 -4.35 1.47
C GLY A 33 -14.37 -4.54 0.73
N THR A 34 -14.37 -4.72 -0.60
CA THR A 34 -15.59 -5.00 -1.36
C THR A 34 -15.86 -6.50 -1.49
N ASN A 35 -17.09 -6.86 -1.81
CA ASN A 35 -17.51 -8.24 -2.09
C ASN A 35 -16.90 -8.85 -3.37
N GLN A 36 -16.15 -8.08 -4.16
CA GLN A 36 -15.44 -8.58 -5.34
C GLN A 36 -14.12 -9.29 -4.98
N VAL A 37 -13.61 -9.08 -3.77
CA VAL A 37 -12.36 -9.71 -3.29
C VAL A 37 -12.69 -11.11 -2.79
N ALA A 38 -12.02 -12.12 -3.35
CA ALA A 38 -12.16 -13.49 -2.88
C ALA A 38 -11.62 -13.63 -1.45
N THR A 39 -12.22 -14.54 -0.67
CA THR A 39 -11.67 -14.90 0.64
C THR A 39 -10.28 -15.50 0.46
N SER A 40 -9.34 -15.04 1.29
CA SER A 40 -7.99 -15.57 1.34
C SER A 40 -8.01 -17.05 1.72
N PRO A 41 -7.13 -17.89 1.14
CA PRO A 41 -6.93 -19.26 1.64
C PRO A 41 -6.25 -19.27 3.03
N PHE A 42 -5.75 -18.13 3.50
CA PHE A 42 -5.16 -17.96 4.82
C PHE A 42 -6.16 -17.46 5.85
N SER A 43 -6.08 -18.02 7.05
CA SER A 43 -6.80 -17.56 8.22
C SER A 43 -6.01 -16.49 8.99
N LEU A 44 -6.68 -15.80 9.90
CA LEU A 44 -6.01 -14.90 10.86
C LEU A 44 -5.05 -15.64 11.80
N ALA A 45 -5.27 -16.94 12.04
CA ALA A 45 -4.34 -17.76 12.82
C ALA A 45 -3.02 -17.96 12.06
N ASP A 46 -3.09 -18.25 10.75
CA ASP A 46 -1.90 -18.37 9.89
C ASP A 46 -1.14 -17.04 9.82
N LEU A 47 -1.86 -15.92 9.69
CA LEU A 47 -1.26 -14.59 9.71
C LEU A 47 -0.50 -14.34 11.01
N LYS A 48 -1.08 -14.71 12.16
CA LYS A 48 -0.42 -14.54 13.46
C LYS A 48 0.86 -15.36 13.58
N LEU A 49 0.87 -16.60 13.09
CA LEU A 49 2.07 -17.45 13.07
C LEU A 49 3.17 -16.85 12.16
N LEU A 50 2.78 -16.31 11.00
CA LEU A 50 3.72 -15.62 10.10
C LEU A 50 4.30 -14.35 10.76
N GLN A 51 3.47 -13.56 11.42
CA GLN A 51 3.92 -12.38 12.18
C GLN A 51 4.93 -12.77 13.26
N GLN A 52 4.66 -13.83 14.04
CA GLN A 52 5.59 -14.35 15.04
C GLN A 52 6.93 -14.77 14.41
N SER A 53 6.88 -15.44 13.26
CA SER A 53 8.07 -15.90 12.53
C SER A 53 8.94 -14.73 12.03
N LEU A 54 8.32 -13.58 11.77
CA LEU A 54 8.99 -12.34 11.35
C LEU A 54 9.39 -11.42 12.51
N LEU A 55 9.20 -11.87 13.76
CA LEU A 55 9.37 -11.04 14.95
C LEU A 55 8.54 -9.74 14.86
N PHE A 56 7.36 -9.83 14.24
CA PHE A 56 6.43 -8.74 14.08
C PHE A 56 5.54 -8.63 15.33
N THR A 57 5.55 -7.47 15.96
CA THR A 57 5.01 -7.22 17.29
C THR A 57 4.08 -6.00 17.30
N GLU A 58 3.48 -5.71 18.46
CA GLU A 58 2.66 -4.50 18.63
C GLU A 58 3.47 -3.21 18.44
N ASP A 59 4.78 -3.21 18.72
CA ASP A 59 5.65 -2.08 18.42
C ASP A 59 5.72 -1.82 16.90
N ASP A 60 5.81 -2.87 16.08
CA ASP A 60 5.81 -2.71 14.62
C ASP A 60 4.49 -2.11 14.13
N ILE A 61 3.34 -2.49 14.73
CA ILE A 61 2.03 -1.88 14.45
C ILE A 61 2.04 -0.39 14.82
N LYS A 62 2.53 -0.05 16.02
CA LYS A 62 2.65 1.34 16.49
C LYS A 62 3.49 2.18 15.52
N TYR A 63 4.63 1.67 15.09
CA TYR A 63 5.55 2.40 14.21
C TYR A 63 5.07 2.48 12.77
N LEU A 64 4.36 1.47 12.24
CA LEU A 64 3.66 1.60 10.97
C LEU A 64 2.61 2.72 11.04
N LYS A 65 1.79 2.77 12.09
CA LYS A 65 0.79 3.82 12.29
C LYS A 65 1.42 5.21 12.43
N MET A 66 2.54 5.33 13.14
CA MET A 66 3.30 6.58 13.20
C MET A 66 3.78 7.01 11.81
N SER A 67 4.24 6.05 10.99
CA SER A 67 4.69 6.35 9.63
C SER A 67 3.57 6.82 8.71
N HIS A 68 2.30 6.46 8.98
CA HIS A 68 1.16 6.88 8.17
C HIS A 68 1.08 8.41 8.07
N ASP A 69 1.09 9.12 9.20
CA ASP A 69 0.97 10.58 9.23
C ASP A 69 2.19 11.27 8.59
N ILE A 70 3.36 10.63 8.69
CA ILE A 70 4.57 11.10 8.04
C ILE A 70 4.44 10.97 6.52
N LEU A 71 4.12 9.77 6.02
CA LEU A 71 4.07 9.46 4.60
C LEU A 71 2.85 10.05 3.90
N ASN A 72 1.78 10.37 4.64
CA ASN A 72 0.63 11.07 4.10
C ASN A 72 1.04 12.43 3.51
N GLY A 73 0.63 12.67 2.27
CA GLY A 73 1.07 13.80 1.45
C GLY A 73 2.42 13.64 0.76
N GLN A 74 3.12 12.51 0.93
CA GLN A 74 4.41 12.21 0.28
C GLN A 74 4.33 11.01 -0.70
N THR A 75 3.18 10.36 -0.81
CA THR A 75 3.00 9.12 -1.59
C THR A 75 3.37 9.28 -3.06
N ASN A 76 3.10 10.44 -3.67
CA ASN A 76 3.49 10.72 -5.05
C ASN A 76 5.01 10.80 -5.21
N ASP A 77 5.72 11.54 -4.36
CA ASP A 77 7.19 11.65 -4.36
C ASP A 77 7.85 10.27 -4.15
N ILE A 78 7.32 9.47 -3.22
CA ILE A 78 7.79 8.09 -2.98
C ILE A 78 7.68 7.26 -4.24
N LEU A 79 6.52 7.31 -4.91
CA LEU A 79 6.29 6.57 -6.14
C LEU A 79 7.14 7.10 -7.30
N GLU A 80 7.54 8.38 -7.34
CA GLU A 80 8.51 8.86 -8.33
C GLU A 80 9.85 8.14 -8.19
N VAL A 81 10.36 8.00 -6.97
CA VAL A 81 11.60 7.24 -6.69
C VAL A 81 11.45 5.77 -7.08
N TRP A 82 10.36 5.11 -6.66
CA TRP A 82 10.16 3.69 -6.94
C TRP A 82 9.99 3.39 -8.43
N TYR A 83 9.20 4.20 -9.16
CA TYR A 83 9.03 4.03 -10.60
C TYR A 83 10.26 4.44 -11.39
N GLY A 84 11.05 5.40 -10.89
CA GLY A 84 12.38 5.72 -11.44
C GLY A 84 13.31 4.51 -11.37
N PHE A 85 13.37 3.83 -10.22
CA PHE A 85 14.13 2.58 -10.06
C PHE A 85 13.63 1.47 -10.98
N VAL A 86 12.32 1.21 -11.03
CA VAL A 86 11.73 0.18 -11.92
C VAL A 86 12.02 0.50 -13.39
N GLY A 87 11.82 1.74 -13.81
CA GLY A 87 12.06 2.19 -15.19
C GLY A 87 13.53 2.11 -15.59
N ALA A 88 14.46 2.32 -14.66
CA ALA A 88 15.90 2.19 -14.89
C ALA A 88 16.42 0.74 -14.80
N THR A 89 15.57 -0.22 -14.44
CA THR A 89 15.95 -1.63 -14.22
C THR A 89 15.27 -2.54 -15.26
N PRO A 90 15.94 -2.91 -16.36
CA PRO A 90 15.29 -3.57 -17.51
C PRO A 90 14.51 -4.84 -17.15
N GLN A 91 15.05 -5.67 -16.25
CA GLN A 91 14.40 -6.92 -15.81
C GLN A 91 13.12 -6.68 -14.97
N LEU A 92 12.93 -5.49 -14.40
CA LEU A 92 11.71 -5.12 -13.68
C LEU A 92 10.72 -4.42 -14.61
N LEU A 93 11.19 -3.51 -15.46
CA LEU A 93 10.37 -2.82 -16.46
C LEU A 93 9.70 -3.80 -17.43
N TYR A 94 10.36 -4.92 -17.73
CA TYR A 94 9.81 -6.02 -18.54
C TYR A 94 8.38 -6.41 -18.15
N PHE A 95 8.04 -6.41 -16.85
CA PHE A 95 6.71 -6.83 -16.39
C PHE A 95 5.58 -5.85 -16.68
N PHE A 96 5.93 -4.65 -17.14
CA PHE A 96 5.04 -3.59 -17.60
C PHE A 96 5.14 -3.36 -19.11
N SER A 97 5.95 -4.14 -19.83
CA SER A 97 6.07 -4.02 -21.28
C SER A 97 4.95 -4.77 -22.02
N ASN A 98 4.57 -4.23 -23.17
CA ASN A 98 3.70 -4.88 -24.13
C ASN A 98 4.31 -6.22 -24.57
N LYS A 99 3.54 -7.31 -24.53
CA LYS A 99 4.07 -8.65 -24.86
C LYS A 99 4.43 -8.84 -26.33
N THR A 100 3.95 -7.98 -27.22
CA THR A 100 4.22 -8.04 -28.66
C THR A 100 5.32 -7.07 -29.09
N THR A 101 5.29 -5.82 -28.60
CA THR A 101 6.24 -4.78 -29.03
C THR A 101 7.45 -4.63 -28.11
N GLY A 102 7.40 -5.17 -26.89
CA GLY A 102 8.45 -5.03 -25.87
C GLY A 102 8.53 -3.64 -25.22
N LYS A 103 7.73 -2.66 -25.68
CA LYS A 103 7.72 -1.28 -25.17
C LYS A 103 6.89 -1.17 -23.88
N PRO A 104 7.26 -0.30 -22.92
CA PRO A 104 6.46 -0.06 -21.71
C PRO A 104 5.04 0.41 -22.01
N GLU A 105 4.06 -0.12 -21.27
CA GLU A 105 2.65 0.27 -21.34
C GLU A 105 2.35 1.42 -20.38
N ALA A 106 2.40 2.66 -20.87
CA ALA A 106 2.28 3.87 -20.04
C ALA A 106 0.94 3.96 -19.28
N ASP A 107 -0.19 3.63 -19.92
CA ASP A 107 -1.50 3.64 -19.27
C ASP A 107 -1.61 2.57 -18.17
N TYR A 108 -1.02 1.40 -18.41
CA TYR A 108 -0.96 0.33 -17.40
C TYR A 108 -0.13 0.76 -16.19
N LEU A 109 1.06 1.34 -16.42
CA LEU A 109 1.90 1.91 -15.36
C LEU A 109 1.16 2.98 -14.55
N ALA A 110 0.44 3.90 -15.21
CA ALA A 110 -0.30 4.97 -14.54
C ALA A 110 -1.43 4.44 -13.63
N LYS A 111 -2.20 3.45 -14.10
CA LYS A 111 -3.27 2.82 -13.31
C LYS A 111 -2.73 2.02 -12.12
N VAL A 112 -1.65 1.26 -12.33
CA VAL A 112 -0.98 0.51 -11.25
C VAL A 112 -0.39 1.48 -10.22
N ARG A 113 0.23 2.59 -10.66
CA ARG A 113 0.78 3.63 -9.77
C ARG A 113 -0.27 4.14 -8.79
N LYS A 114 -1.49 4.40 -9.26
CA LYS A 114 -2.58 4.87 -8.38
C LYS A 114 -3.02 3.84 -7.33
N ARG A 115 -2.99 2.54 -7.65
CA ARG A 115 -3.23 1.50 -6.63
C ARG A 115 -2.05 1.33 -5.68
N PHE A 116 -0.82 1.52 -6.17
CA PHE A 116 0.39 1.46 -5.35
C PHE A 116 0.44 2.63 -4.35
N GLU A 117 -0.07 3.80 -4.74
CA GLU A 117 -0.27 4.96 -3.86
C GLU A 117 -1.12 4.60 -2.63
N MET A 118 -2.26 3.94 -2.86
CA MET A 118 -3.16 3.47 -1.79
C MET A 118 -2.49 2.41 -0.91
N TRP A 119 -1.71 1.50 -1.50
CA TRP A 119 -1.01 0.45 -0.76
C TRP A 119 -0.01 1.01 0.26
N ILE A 120 0.62 2.15 -0.01
CA ILE A 120 1.54 2.80 0.95
C ILE A 120 0.78 3.15 2.22
N LEU A 121 -0.36 3.84 2.09
CA LEU A 121 -1.16 4.27 3.23
C LEU A 121 -1.79 3.07 3.94
N GLN A 122 -2.36 2.12 3.18
CA GLN A 122 -2.92 0.89 3.76
C GLN A 122 -1.89 0.07 4.55
N THR A 123 -0.63 0.02 4.09
CA THR A 123 0.44 -0.65 4.84
C THR A 123 0.72 0.09 6.15
N ALA A 124 0.73 1.42 6.12
CA ALA A 124 0.95 2.26 7.29
C ALA A 124 -0.24 2.28 8.27
N GLU A 125 -1.47 2.03 7.80
CA GLU A 125 -2.64 1.86 8.66
C GLU A 125 -2.51 0.65 9.60
N ALA A 126 -1.75 -0.38 9.19
CA ALA A 126 -1.48 -1.59 9.97
C ALA A 126 -2.75 -2.33 10.45
N ASN A 127 -3.79 -2.32 9.60
CA ASN A 127 -5.06 -3.02 9.85
C ASN A 127 -4.96 -4.47 9.37
N PHE A 128 -4.42 -5.37 10.20
CA PHE A 128 -4.23 -6.78 9.88
C PHE A 128 -5.48 -7.64 10.16
N ASP A 129 -6.59 -7.31 9.50
CA ASP A 129 -7.85 -8.05 9.60
C ASP A 129 -8.09 -9.00 8.40
N GLN A 130 -9.27 -9.63 8.34
CA GLN A 130 -9.58 -10.56 7.25
C GLN A 130 -9.76 -9.83 5.91
N ASN A 131 -10.23 -8.57 5.89
CA ASN A 131 -10.35 -7.80 4.66
C ASN A 131 -8.97 -7.48 4.07
N TRP A 132 -8.02 -7.13 4.93
CA TRP A 132 -6.61 -7.00 4.58
C TRP A 132 -6.06 -8.29 4.02
N LEU A 133 -6.24 -9.42 4.72
CA LEU A 133 -5.71 -10.70 4.28
C LEU A 133 -6.31 -11.17 2.94
N ASN A 134 -7.61 -10.95 2.73
CA ASN A 134 -8.29 -11.18 1.46
C ASN A 134 -7.67 -10.34 0.33
N TYR A 135 -7.31 -9.09 0.62
CA TYR A 135 -6.72 -8.22 -0.37
C TYR A 135 -5.24 -8.53 -0.65
N GLN A 136 -4.49 -9.03 0.33
CA GLN A 136 -3.15 -9.57 0.08
C GLN A 136 -3.20 -10.73 -0.92
N TYR A 137 -4.20 -11.62 -0.79
CA TYR A 137 -4.41 -12.69 -1.76
C TYR A 137 -4.76 -12.15 -3.15
N GLU A 138 -5.64 -11.15 -3.23
CA GLU A 138 -5.98 -10.48 -4.50
C GLU A 138 -4.75 -9.83 -5.17
N ILE A 139 -3.87 -9.20 -4.39
CA ILE A 139 -2.62 -8.63 -4.91
C ILE A 139 -1.71 -9.75 -5.44
N GLY A 140 -1.55 -10.86 -4.72
CA GLY A 140 -0.81 -12.03 -5.19
C GLY A 140 -1.36 -12.56 -6.54
N LEU A 141 -2.68 -12.70 -6.65
CA LEU A 141 -3.33 -13.10 -7.90
C LEU A 141 -3.08 -12.13 -9.05
N ARG A 142 -2.97 -10.82 -8.78
CA ARG A 142 -2.67 -9.79 -9.79
C ARG A 142 -1.21 -9.78 -10.25
N HIS A 143 -0.30 -10.34 -9.46
CA HIS A 143 1.08 -10.59 -9.88
C HIS A 143 1.19 -11.92 -10.65
N TYR A 144 0.37 -12.90 -10.28
CA TYR A 144 0.32 -14.22 -10.90
C TYR A 144 -0.54 -14.26 -12.18
N ALA A 145 -0.36 -15.31 -13.00
CA ALA A 145 -1.05 -15.47 -14.28
C ALA A 145 -2.58 -15.46 -14.18
N THR A 146 -3.14 -15.80 -13.01
CA THR A 146 -4.59 -15.82 -12.79
C THR A 146 -5.24 -14.45 -12.98
N LYS A 147 -4.64 -13.34 -12.51
CA LYS A 147 -5.23 -11.99 -12.64
C LYS A 147 -4.28 -10.93 -13.19
N LYS A 148 -3.00 -11.23 -13.46
CA LYS A 148 -2.11 -10.27 -14.12
C LYS A 148 -2.76 -9.75 -15.40
N ASN A 149 -2.65 -8.44 -15.61
CA ASN A 149 -3.19 -7.68 -16.74
C ASN A 149 -4.73 -7.52 -16.78
N LYS A 150 -5.50 -8.35 -16.06
CA LYS A 150 -6.98 -8.36 -16.15
C LYS A 150 -7.60 -7.10 -15.56
N THR A 151 -7.08 -6.60 -14.43
CA THR A 151 -7.62 -5.42 -13.75
C THR A 151 -7.67 -4.19 -14.66
N ASP A 152 -6.68 -4.02 -15.53
CA ASP A 152 -6.57 -2.83 -16.40
C ASP A 152 -6.76 -3.15 -17.89
N ASN A 153 -7.10 -4.39 -18.22
CA ASN A 153 -7.16 -4.91 -19.59
C ASN A 153 -5.88 -4.65 -20.40
N ALA A 154 -4.71 -4.86 -19.78
CA ALA A 154 -3.40 -4.56 -20.38
C ALA A 154 -2.89 -5.68 -21.30
N HIS A 155 -2.15 -5.33 -22.35
CA HIS A 155 -1.52 -6.31 -23.25
C HIS A 155 -0.06 -6.58 -22.88
N SER A 156 0.20 -6.91 -21.62
CA SER A 156 1.56 -7.13 -21.09
C SER A 156 1.90 -8.62 -20.93
N VAL A 157 3.14 -8.91 -20.50
CA VAL A 157 3.64 -10.27 -20.24
C VAL A 157 2.73 -11.01 -19.23
N PRO A 158 2.61 -12.35 -19.31
CA PRO A 158 1.52 -13.06 -18.63
C PRO A 158 1.70 -13.25 -17.12
N ILE A 159 2.94 -13.18 -16.60
CA ILE A 159 3.24 -13.46 -15.20
C ILE A 159 4.43 -12.63 -14.72
N ILE A 160 4.42 -12.22 -13.44
CA ILE A 160 5.62 -11.69 -12.77
C ILE A 160 6.36 -12.87 -12.14
N ASN A 161 7.65 -13.06 -12.43
CA ASN A 161 8.37 -14.19 -11.83
C ASN A 161 8.54 -13.99 -10.32
N TYR A 162 8.18 -15.01 -9.53
CA TYR A 162 8.09 -14.89 -8.07
C TYR A 162 9.37 -14.33 -7.42
N ARG A 163 10.56 -14.71 -7.89
CA ARG A 163 11.86 -14.24 -7.36
C ARG A 163 11.97 -12.72 -7.22
N TYR A 164 11.29 -11.95 -8.08
CA TYR A 164 11.37 -10.48 -8.06
C TYR A 164 10.42 -9.86 -7.03
N ILE A 165 9.40 -10.58 -6.58
CA ILE A 165 8.41 -10.08 -5.61
C ILE A 165 9.05 -9.87 -4.22
N PRO A 166 9.66 -10.87 -3.55
CA PRO A 166 10.32 -10.65 -2.27
C PRO A 166 11.61 -9.82 -2.42
N ALA A 167 12.29 -9.88 -3.57
CA ALA A 167 13.47 -9.05 -3.83
C ALA A 167 13.15 -7.54 -3.78
N LEU A 168 11.94 -7.12 -4.14
CA LEU A 168 11.52 -5.72 -4.09
C LEU A 168 11.37 -5.18 -2.65
N THR A 169 11.36 -6.03 -1.63
CA THR A 169 11.33 -5.59 -0.22
C THR A 169 12.42 -4.59 0.09
N ILE A 170 13.65 -4.86 -0.36
CA ILE A 170 14.81 -4.01 -0.09
C ILE A 170 14.70 -2.63 -0.78
N PRO A 171 14.57 -2.52 -2.12
CA PRO A 171 14.49 -1.21 -2.75
C PRO A 171 13.27 -0.40 -2.31
N VAL A 172 12.12 -1.04 -2.08
CA VAL A 172 10.90 -0.35 -1.59
C VAL A 172 11.15 0.26 -0.20
N THR A 173 11.79 -0.46 0.71
CA THR A 173 11.96 0.02 2.10
C THR A 173 13.20 0.88 2.29
N ALA A 174 14.33 0.54 1.68
CA ALA A 174 15.56 1.32 1.79
C ALA A 174 15.38 2.74 1.24
N THR A 175 14.64 2.88 0.14
CA THR A 175 14.33 4.21 -0.44
C THR A 175 13.20 4.94 0.29
N LEU A 176 12.45 4.27 1.16
CA LEU A 176 11.41 4.89 2.00
C LEU A 176 12.01 5.64 3.20
N LYS A 177 13.16 5.18 3.73
CA LYS A 177 13.77 5.72 4.96
C LYS A 177 13.96 7.25 4.96
N PRO A 178 14.41 7.90 3.88
CA PRO A 178 14.49 9.37 3.83
C PRO A 178 13.14 10.08 3.99
N PHE A 179 12.05 9.50 3.48
CA PHE A 179 10.70 10.05 3.61
C PHE A 179 10.16 9.95 5.04
N LEU A 180 10.54 8.88 5.75
CA LEU A 180 10.22 8.69 7.18
C LEU A 180 10.87 9.75 8.07
N ALA A 181 12.03 10.29 7.67
CA ALA A 181 12.74 11.34 8.41
C ALA A 181 12.22 12.77 8.12
N LYS A 182 11.44 12.97 7.05
CA LYS A 182 11.14 14.31 6.51
C LYS A 182 10.29 15.20 7.42
N LYS A 183 9.53 14.62 8.37
CA LYS A 183 8.63 15.35 9.28
C LYS A 183 9.12 15.41 10.73
N GLY A 184 10.43 15.30 10.97
CA GLY A 184 11.03 15.60 12.27
C GLY A 184 10.92 14.49 13.33
N ALA A 185 10.65 13.25 12.93
CA ALA A 185 10.77 12.09 13.82
C ALA A 185 12.23 11.93 14.28
N SER A 186 12.42 11.39 15.49
CA SER A 186 13.76 11.08 16.00
C SER A 186 14.45 10.01 15.15
N ALA A 187 15.79 9.98 15.12
CA ALA A 187 16.51 8.95 14.37
C ALA A 187 16.13 7.52 14.81
N ASP A 188 15.92 7.32 16.12
CA ASP A 188 15.47 6.06 16.69
C ASP A 188 14.04 5.67 16.23
N ASP A 189 13.11 6.62 16.20
CA ASP A 189 11.77 6.36 15.65
C ASP A 189 11.82 6.09 14.14
N VAL A 190 12.68 6.78 13.39
CA VAL A 190 12.89 6.52 11.96
C VAL A 190 13.40 5.10 11.73
N ASP A 191 14.34 4.63 12.54
CA ASP A 191 14.86 3.26 12.45
C ASP A 191 13.79 2.22 12.81
N LYS A 192 12.97 2.48 13.83
CA LYS A 192 11.86 1.59 14.20
C LYS A 192 10.76 1.55 13.15
N MET A 193 10.38 2.69 12.56
CA MET A 193 9.48 2.74 11.41
C MET A 193 10.05 1.97 10.23
N TYR A 194 11.33 2.19 9.89
CA TYR A 194 11.99 1.46 8.81
C TYR A 194 11.96 -0.05 9.03
N ASN A 195 12.31 -0.53 10.24
CA ASN A 195 12.29 -1.95 10.57
C ASN A 195 10.88 -2.55 10.49
N ALA A 196 9.86 -1.82 10.97
CA ALA A 196 8.46 -2.24 10.87
C ALA A 196 8.00 -2.34 9.40
N TRP A 197 8.44 -1.41 8.55
CA TRP A 197 8.22 -1.46 7.10
C TRP A 197 8.91 -2.64 6.44
N VAL A 198 10.17 -2.94 6.77
CA VAL A 198 10.90 -4.12 6.25
C VAL A 198 10.12 -5.40 6.55
N LYS A 199 9.72 -5.60 7.81
CA LYS A 199 8.97 -6.80 8.21
C LYS A 199 7.60 -6.86 7.52
N SER A 200 6.87 -5.74 7.46
CA SER A 200 5.54 -5.68 6.83
C SER A 200 5.61 -5.98 5.34
N VAL A 201 6.54 -5.37 4.61
CA VAL A 201 6.69 -5.61 3.16
C VAL A 201 7.15 -7.04 2.89
N LEU A 202 8.06 -7.59 3.71
CA LEU A 202 8.44 -9.00 3.61
C LEU A 202 7.25 -9.93 3.86
N MET A 203 6.46 -9.70 4.91
CA MET A 203 5.24 -10.45 5.21
C MET A 203 4.27 -10.45 4.03
N GLN A 204 4.03 -9.28 3.46
CA GLN A 204 3.12 -9.12 2.33
C GLN A 204 3.63 -9.86 1.09
N THR A 205 4.91 -9.71 0.75
CA THR A 205 5.50 -10.39 -0.42
C THR A 205 5.56 -11.90 -0.27
N ILE A 206 5.70 -12.43 0.96
CA ILE A 206 5.50 -13.85 1.26
C ILE A 206 4.06 -14.25 0.94
N LEU A 207 3.05 -13.58 1.50
CA LEU A 207 1.63 -13.88 1.27
C LEU A 207 1.25 -13.84 -0.22
N TRP A 208 1.82 -12.91 -0.98
CA TRP A 208 1.60 -12.79 -2.43
C TRP A 208 2.19 -13.97 -3.23
N GLY A 209 3.07 -14.76 -2.61
CA GLY A 209 3.63 -15.98 -3.18
C GLY A 209 2.65 -17.15 -3.26
N GLN A 210 1.53 -17.12 -2.52
CA GLN A 210 0.60 -18.25 -2.46
C GLN A 210 0.21 -18.81 -3.83
N PRO A 211 -0.17 -18.00 -4.83
CA PRO A 211 -0.58 -18.52 -6.13
C PRO A 211 0.55 -19.17 -6.94
N TYR A 212 1.81 -18.97 -6.55
CA TYR A 212 3.00 -19.49 -7.24
C TYR A 212 3.44 -20.85 -6.74
N ILE A 213 3.06 -21.22 -5.52
CA ILE A 213 3.57 -22.40 -4.83
C ILE A 213 2.60 -23.56 -5.01
N GLN A 214 3.12 -24.78 -5.11
CA GLN A 214 2.28 -25.96 -5.28
C GLN A 214 1.39 -26.16 -4.05
N LYS A 215 0.27 -26.86 -4.26
CA LYS A 215 -0.68 -27.14 -3.19
C LYS A 215 0.00 -27.92 -2.07
N GLY A 216 -0.02 -27.36 -0.86
CA GLY A 216 0.59 -27.96 0.33
C GLY A 216 2.07 -27.61 0.54
N GLU A 217 2.66 -26.76 -0.30
CA GLU A 217 4.08 -26.34 -0.19
C GLU A 217 4.25 -24.88 0.22
N PHE A 218 3.16 -24.12 0.40
CA PHE A 218 3.19 -22.74 0.88
C PHE A 218 3.09 -22.71 2.40
#